data_AF-A0A139NDS4-F1
#
_entry.id   AF-A0A139NDS4-F1
#
_cell.length_a   1.000
_cell.length_b   1.000
_cell.length_c   1.000
_cell.angle_alpha   90.00
_cell.angle_beta   90.00
_cell.angle_gamma   90.00
#
_symmetry.space_group_name_H-M   'P 1'
#
loop_
_entity.id
_entity.type
_entity.pdbx_description
1 polymer ?
#
loop_
_entity_poly.entity_id
_entity_poly.type
_entity_poly.pdbx_seq_one_letter_code
_entity_poly.pdbx_strand_id
1 'polypeptide(L)'
;MDTDGLDIMDERAAFRPQPSFDLPDFGKKAKVTGAQVGSAVHELMQRIPLDSSPSMAVLRSALAQVQADEAVKKQIQLPKIASFFETDLGRLLIENSDRVRREAPFAMLKRDEASGQEFVLRGILDGYLLFEDRIILFDYKTDKYKDSSELIARYRSQLDLYAQALSRSYGISQIEKYLILLGGEKLQVVQVD
;
A
#
# COMPACT_ATOMS: atom_id res chain seq x y z
N MET A 1 -55.60 -51.69 -30.55
CA MET A 1 -54.58 -52.10 -29.58
C MET A 1 -53.28 -52.18 -30.34
N ASP A 2 -52.25 -51.55 -29.77
CA ASP A 2 -50.81 -51.69 -30.06
C ASP A 2 -50.39 -51.27 -31.48
N THR A 3 -49.50 -50.32 -31.72
CA THR A 3 -48.23 -49.98 -31.06
C THR A 3 -47.81 -48.60 -31.55
N ASP A 4 -47.37 -47.70 -30.67
CA ASP A 4 -46.39 -46.66 -31.05
C ASP A 4 -45.48 -46.41 -29.85
N GLY A 5 -44.34 -47.10 -29.88
CA GLY A 5 -43.22 -46.81 -29.01
C GLY A 5 -42.56 -45.52 -29.46
N LEU A 6 -42.50 -44.54 -28.56
CA LEU A 6 -41.62 -43.39 -28.70
C LEU A 6 -40.39 -43.65 -27.83
N ASP A 7 -39.31 -44.06 -28.49
CA ASP A 7 -37.97 -44.13 -27.91
C ASP A 7 -37.57 -42.74 -27.40
N ILE A 8 -37.39 -42.62 -26.09
CA ILE A 8 -36.73 -41.46 -25.49
C ILE A 8 -35.25 -41.59 -25.83
N MET A 9 -34.82 -40.87 -26.87
CA MET A 9 -33.41 -40.75 -27.22
C MET A 9 -32.68 -40.04 -26.07
N ASP A 10 -31.87 -40.80 -25.34
CA ASP A 10 -30.94 -40.34 -24.32
C ASP A 10 -29.89 -39.44 -25.00
N GLU A 11 -30.05 -38.11 -24.87
CA GLU A 11 -29.07 -37.13 -25.32
C GLU A 11 -27.75 -37.41 -24.61
N ARG A 12 -26.77 -37.89 -25.38
CA ARG A 12 -25.38 -38.09 -24.97
C ARG A 12 -24.90 -36.88 -24.15
N ALA A 13 -24.76 -37.09 -22.84
CA ALA A 13 -24.17 -36.12 -21.93
C ALA A 13 -22.81 -35.69 -22.49
N ALA A 14 -22.75 -34.46 -23.02
CA ALA A 14 -21.53 -33.87 -23.52
C ALA A 14 -20.47 -33.90 -22.42
N PHE A 15 -19.30 -34.48 -22.73
CA PHE A 15 -18.14 -34.51 -21.86
C PHE A 15 -17.82 -33.08 -21.39
N ARG A 16 -18.13 -32.78 -20.12
CA ARG A 16 -17.66 -31.56 -19.46
C ARG A 16 -16.24 -31.83 -18.98
N PRO A 17 -15.21 -31.13 -19.48
CA PRO A 17 -13.88 -31.27 -18.92
C PRO A 17 -13.95 -30.88 -17.44
N GLN A 18 -13.55 -31.79 -16.55
CA GLN A 18 -13.42 -31.45 -15.14
C GLN A 18 -12.36 -30.35 -15.02
N PRO A 19 -12.62 -29.28 -14.25
CA PRO A 19 -11.59 -28.26 -14.01
C PRO A 19 -10.40 -28.95 -13.33
N SER A 20 -9.25 -28.94 -13.99
CA SER A 20 -8.00 -29.40 -13.39
C SER A 20 -7.61 -28.42 -12.28
N PHE A 21 -7.62 -28.89 -11.04
CA PHE A 21 -7.08 -28.13 -9.92
C PHE A 21 -5.69 -28.68 -9.60
N ASP A 22 -4.66 -27.97 -10.05
CA ASP A 22 -3.29 -28.28 -9.66
C ASP A 22 -3.05 -27.78 -8.23
N LEU A 23 -2.72 -28.71 -7.33
CA LEU A 23 -2.31 -28.36 -5.97
C LEU A 23 -0.99 -27.57 -6.04
N PRO A 24 -0.90 -26.39 -5.39
CA PRO A 24 0.32 -25.62 -5.38
C PRO A 24 1.46 -26.43 -4.74
N ASP A 25 2.58 -26.52 -5.45
CA ASP A 25 3.81 -27.17 -4.99
C ASP A 25 4.45 -26.31 -3.89
N PHE A 26 4.21 -26.68 -2.63
CA PHE A 26 4.78 -26.03 -1.44
C PHE A 26 6.28 -26.35 -1.22
N GLY A 27 6.89 -27.20 -2.07
CA GLY A 27 8.29 -27.64 -1.92
C GLY A 27 9.33 -26.70 -2.56
N LYS A 28 8.92 -25.75 -3.39
CA LYS A 28 9.82 -24.73 -3.98
C LYS A 28 9.85 -23.50 -3.09
N LYS A 29 11.05 -22.95 -2.82
CA LYS A 29 11.20 -21.63 -2.16
C LYS A 29 10.28 -20.64 -2.89
N ALA A 30 9.26 -20.15 -2.19
CA ALA A 30 8.28 -19.25 -2.75
C ALA A 30 8.99 -18.03 -3.35
N LYS A 31 8.63 -17.69 -4.59
CA LYS A 31 9.14 -16.47 -5.23
C LYS A 31 8.70 -15.29 -4.38
N VAL A 32 9.67 -14.48 -3.96
CA VAL A 32 9.40 -13.24 -3.20
C VAL A 32 8.34 -12.42 -3.94
N THR A 33 7.26 -12.11 -3.25
CA THR A 33 6.12 -11.38 -3.80
C THR A 33 6.30 -9.88 -3.64
N GLY A 34 5.64 -9.09 -4.49
CA GLY A 34 5.64 -7.63 -4.37
C GLY A 34 5.06 -7.15 -3.05
N ALA A 35 4.05 -7.84 -2.52
CA ALA A 35 3.45 -7.54 -1.21
C ALA A 35 4.45 -7.70 -0.06
N GLN A 36 5.25 -8.78 -0.05
CA GLN A 36 6.30 -8.98 0.95
C GLN A 36 7.35 -7.87 0.90
N VAL A 37 7.76 -7.45 -0.29
CA VAL A 37 8.71 -6.34 -0.45
C VAL A 37 8.09 -5.03 0.04
N GLY A 38 6.84 -4.76 -0.32
CA GLY A 38 6.09 -3.60 0.17
C GLY A 38 6.05 -3.54 1.69
N SER A 39 5.55 -4.59 2.36
CA SER A 39 5.49 -4.64 3.82
C SER A 39 6.85 -4.43 4.48
N ALA A 40 7.92 -5.03 3.93
CA ALA A 40 9.26 -4.85 4.45
C ALA A 40 9.81 -3.41 4.24
N VAL A 41 9.41 -2.72 3.16
CA VAL A 41 9.74 -1.31 2.94
C VAL A 41 8.99 -0.41 3.94
N HIS A 42 7.69 -0.61 4.17
CA HIS A 42 6.95 0.18 5.16
C HIS A 42 7.54 -0.01 6.56
N GLU A 43 7.83 -1.26 6.92
CA GLU A 43 8.46 -1.60 8.20
C GLU A 43 9.84 -0.93 8.37
N LEU A 44 10.64 -0.87 7.29
CA LEU A 44 11.89 -0.14 7.26
C LEU A 44 11.68 1.37 7.43
N MET A 45 10.77 1.97 6.67
CA MET A 45 10.48 3.41 6.72
C MET A 45 9.95 3.85 8.09
N GLN A 46 9.22 2.98 8.79
CA GLN A 46 8.80 3.20 10.18
C GLN A 46 9.98 3.22 11.16
N ARG A 47 11.00 2.39 10.93
CA ARG A 47 12.16 2.21 11.84
C ARG A 47 13.24 3.26 11.66
N ILE A 48 13.34 3.88 10.49
CA ILE A 48 14.41 4.85 10.21
C ILE A 48 14.28 6.03 11.19
N PRO A 49 15.33 6.38 11.94
CA PRO A 49 15.32 7.57 12.77
C PRO A 49 15.31 8.82 11.88
N LEU A 50 14.58 9.85 12.30
CA LEU A 50 14.40 11.12 11.57
C LEU A 50 15.06 12.30 12.29
N ASP A 51 15.91 12.03 13.28
CA ASP A 51 16.68 13.03 14.03
C ASP A 51 17.74 13.73 13.17
N SER A 52 18.20 13.07 12.11
CA SER A 52 19.14 13.57 11.13
C SER A 52 18.96 12.86 9.79
N SER A 53 19.61 13.35 8.73
CA SER A 53 19.62 12.65 7.45
C SER A 53 20.27 11.27 7.61
N PRO A 54 19.53 10.17 7.35
CA PRO A 54 20.00 8.83 7.70
C PRO A 54 21.12 8.40 6.76
N SER A 55 22.29 8.12 7.34
CA SER A 55 23.41 7.57 6.59
C SER A 55 23.12 6.14 6.08
N MET A 56 23.86 5.70 5.07
CA MET A 56 23.76 4.31 4.59
C MET A 56 24.00 3.27 5.69
N ALA A 57 24.81 3.59 6.72
CA ALA A 57 25.02 2.70 7.86
C ALA A 57 23.74 2.58 8.72
N VAL A 58 23.07 3.71 8.97
CA VAL A 58 21.78 3.74 9.69
C VAL A 58 20.72 2.95 8.93
N LEU A 59 20.61 3.15 7.61
CA LEU A 59 19.64 2.42 6.78
C LEU A 59 19.87 0.90 6.79
N ARG A 60 21.14 0.46 6.74
CA ARG A 60 21.48 -0.98 6.84
C ARG A 60 21.14 -1.55 8.21
N SER A 61 21.42 -0.80 9.27
CA SER A 61 21.08 -1.19 10.64
C SER A 61 19.57 -1.32 10.81
N ALA A 62 18.80 -0.35 10.29
CA ALA A 62 17.34 -0.41 10.32
C ALA A 62 16.79 -1.61 9.52
N LEU A 63 17.34 -1.87 8.33
CA LEU A 63 16.97 -3.02 7.50
C LEU A 63 17.26 -4.37 8.19
N ALA A 64 18.33 -4.46 8.97
CA ALA A 64 18.64 -5.67 9.73
C ALA A 64 17.54 -6.01 10.74
N GLN A 65 16.85 -5.00 11.29
CA GLN A 65 15.76 -5.14 12.26
C GLN A 65 14.36 -5.34 11.64
N VAL A 66 14.26 -5.37 10.32
CA VAL A 66 13.00 -5.66 9.60
C VAL A 66 12.72 -7.16 9.67
N GLN A 67 11.48 -7.52 10.01
CA GLN A 67 11.02 -8.90 10.16
C GLN A 67 10.60 -9.48 8.80
N ALA A 68 11.59 -9.70 7.94
CA ALA A 68 11.40 -10.30 6.61
C ALA A 68 12.54 -11.25 6.26
N ASP A 69 12.28 -12.20 5.36
CA ASP A 69 13.30 -13.11 4.85
C ASP A 69 14.44 -12.34 4.15
N GLU A 70 15.66 -12.86 4.23
CA GLU A 70 16.82 -12.28 3.56
C GLU A 70 16.62 -12.12 2.04
N ALA A 71 15.82 -13.00 1.42
CA ALA A 71 15.46 -12.88 0.01
C ALA A 71 14.61 -11.63 -0.28
N VAL A 72 13.74 -11.23 0.66
CA VAL A 72 12.91 -10.02 0.58
C VAL A 72 13.77 -8.78 0.82
N LYS A 73 14.57 -8.78 1.89
CA LYS A 73 15.48 -7.66 2.23
C LYS A 73 16.42 -7.30 1.08
N LYS A 74 16.92 -8.30 0.34
CA LYS A 74 17.77 -8.11 -0.86
C LYS A 74 17.08 -7.36 -2.01
N GLN A 75 15.75 -7.33 -2.05
CA GLN A 75 15.03 -6.55 -3.08
C GLN A 75 14.83 -5.08 -2.70
N ILE A 76 15.11 -4.71 -1.45
CA ILE A 76 14.97 -3.33 -0.98
C ILE A 76 16.15 -2.49 -1.47
N GLN A 77 15.84 -1.44 -2.22
CA GLN A 77 16.83 -0.55 -2.81
C GLN A 77 17.16 0.59 -1.83
N LEU A 78 18.07 0.32 -0.87
CA LEU A 78 18.51 1.32 0.10
C LEU A 78 18.96 2.66 -0.51
N PRO A 79 19.64 2.72 -1.67
CA PRO A 79 19.99 3.99 -2.29
C PRO A 79 18.78 4.86 -2.65
N LYS A 80 17.64 4.26 -3.04
CA LYS A 80 16.41 5.01 -3.30
C LYS A 80 15.81 5.58 -2.03
N ILE A 81 15.87 4.81 -0.95
CA ILE A 81 15.43 5.26 0.38
C ILE A 81 16.32 6.41 0.87
N ALA A 82 17.63 6.32 0.68
CA ALA A 82 18.55 7.41 0.98
C ALA A 82 18.19 8.69 0.17
N SER A 83 17.99 8.55 -1.15
CA SER A 83 17.61 9.70 -1.99
C SER A 83 16.26 10.32 -1.61
N PHE A 84 15.37 9.58 -0.94
CA PHE A 84 14.11 10.16 -0.47
C PHE A 84 14.33 11.23 0.57
N PHE A 85 15.27 11.02 1.50
CA PHE A 85 15.63 12.00 2.52
C PHE A 85 16.36 13.23 1.97
N GLU A 86 16.74 13.21 0.68
CA GLU A 86 17.29 14.36 -0.04
C GLU A 86 16.21 15.17 -0.77
N THR A 87 14.97 14.68 -0.86
CA THR A 87 13.84 15.42 -1.46
C THR A 87 13.30 16.49 -0.51
N ASP A 88 12.53 17.45 -1.02
CA ASP A 88 11.93 18.49 -0.19
C ASP A 88 11.02 17.91 0.90
N LEU A 89 10.19 16.91 0.56
CA LEU A 89 9.37 16.20 1.55
C LEU A 89 10.24 15.44 2.56
N GLY A 90 11.29 14.75 2.12
CA GLY A 90 12.20 14.01 3.00
C GLY A 90 12.93 14.91 3.99
N ARG A 91 13.43 16.06 3.55
CA ARG A 91 14.04 17.08 4.42
C ARG A 91 13.01 17.63 5.41
N LEU A 92 11.80 17.92 4.94
CA LEU A 92 10.72 18.40 5.78
C LEU A 92 10.36 17.42 6.90
N LEU A 93 10.38 16.10 6.64
CA LEU A 93 10.18 15.07 7.67
C LEU A 93 11.29 15.06 8.72
N ILE A 94 12.54 15.29 8.32
CA ILE A 94 13.69 15.34 9.24
C ILE A 94 13.63 16.60 10.10
N GLU A 95 13.43 17.75 9.48
CA GLU A 95 13.35 19.06 10.14
C GLU A 95 12.21 19.15 11.15
N ASN A 96 11.12 18.39 10.92
CA ASN A 96 9.92 18.39 11.76
C ASN A 96 9.65 17.01 12.37
N SER A 97 10.71 16.27 12.70
CA SER A 97 10.61 14.87 13.14
C SER A 97 9.76 14.67 14.40
N ASP A 98 9.64 15.68 15.26
CA ASP A 98 8.75 15.71 16.43
C ASP A 98 7.25 15.73 16.07
N ARG A 99 6.93 16.23 14.87
CA ARG A 99 5.57 16.33 14.33
C ARG A 99 5.19 15.17 13.43
N VAL A 100 6.16 14.33 13.05
CA VAL A 100 5.91 13.15 12.22
C VAL A 100 5.17 12.09 13.05
N ARG A 101 4.11 11.54 12.46
CA ARG A 101 3.42 10.33 12.94
C ARG A 101 3.47 9.30 11.83
N ARG A 102 3.89 8.08 12.14
CA ARG A 102 4.02 6.96 11.19
C ARG A 102 3.20 5.77 11.67
N GLU A 103 2.72 4.96 10.74
CA GLU A 103 1.89 3.77 11.02
C GLU A 103 0.72 4.11 11.95
N ALA A 104 -0.01 5.17 11.62
CA ALA A 104 -1.08 5.70 12.45
C ALA A 104 -2.39 4.95 12.14
N PRO A 105 -3.00 4.24 13.10
CA PRO A 105 -4.31 3.65 12.88
C PRO A 105 -5.38 4.73 12.85
N PHE A 106 -6.41 4.55 12.03
CA PHE A 106 -7.59 5.40 12.02
C PHE A 106 -8.88 4.59 12.00
N ALA A 107 -9.94 5.20 12.52
CA ALA A 107 -11.30 4.70 12.40
C ALA A 107 -12.23 5.89 12.13
N MET A 108 -13.16 5.73 11.18
CA MET A 108 -14.11 6.77 10.80
C MET A 108 -15.48 6.15 10.53
N LEU A 109 -16.54 6.78 11.05
CA LEU A 109 -17.91 6.46 10.67
C LEU A 109 -18.20 6.99 9.26
N LYS A 110 -18.69 6.09 8.41
CA LYS A 110 -19.15 6.39 7.06
C LYS A 110 -20.56 5.87 6.89
N ARG A 111 -21.36 6.61 6.11
CA ARG A 111 -22.70 6.19 5.72
C ARG A 111 -22.64 5.62 4.32
N ASP A 112 -23.21 4.44 4.13
CA ASP A 112 -23.50 3.94 2.79
C ASP A 112 -24.69 4.72 2.23
N GLU A 113 -24.52 5.36 1.08
CA GLU A 113 -25.57 6.19 0.47
C GLU A 113 -26.74 5.36 -0.05
N ALA A 114 -26.49 4.11 -0.46
CA ALA A 114 -27.53 3.24 -1.02
C ALA A 114 -28.44 2.67 0.07
N SER A 115 -27.87 2.13 1.15
CA SER A 115 -28.64 1.53 2.25
C SER A 115 -28.98 2.52 3.37
N GLY A 116 -28.31 3.67 3.44
CA GLY A 116 -28.41 4.64 4.53
C GLY A 116 -27.80 4.17 5.85
N GLN A 117 -27.17 2.99 5.89
CA GLN A 117 -26.57 2.41 7.09
C GLN A 117 -25.19 3.00 7.39
N GLU A 118 -24.87 3.11 8.67
CA GLU A 118 -23.55 3.54 9.13
C GLU A 118 -22.64 2.34 9.35
N PHE A 119 -21.38 2.49 8.94
CA PHE A 119 -20.32 1.51 9.17
C PHE A 119 -19.01 2.19 9.58
N VAL A 120 -18.15 1.45 10.26
CA VAL A 120 -16.83 1.93 10.67
C VAL A 120 -15.80 1.52 9.63
N LEU A 121 -15.22 2.48 8.93
CA LEU A 121 -14.03 2.28 8.12
C LEU A 121 -12.80 2.32 9.03
N ARG A 122 -11.91 1.34 8.89
CA ARG A 122 -10.63 1.28 9.61
C ARG A 122 -9.48 1.13 8.61
N GLY A 123 -8.33 1.69 8.96
CA GLY A 123 -7.10 1.51 8.20
C GLY A 123 -5.90 2.02 8.97
N ILE A 124 -4.75 1.97 8.31
CA ILE A 124 -3.48 2.48 8.83
C ILE A 124 -2.91 3.41 7.76
N LEU A 125 -2.53 4.62 8.18
CA LEU A 125 -1.81 5.57 7.36
C LEU A 125 -0.31 5.34 7.55
N ASP A 126 0.45 5.39 6.46
CA ASP A 126 1.91 5.28 6.52
C ASP A 126 2.51 6.42 7.33
N GLY A 127 2.04 7.65 7.10
CA GLY A 127 2.34 8.74 8.00
C GLY A 127 1.82 10.12 7.58
N TYR A 128 1.94 11.06 8.50
CA TYR A 128 1.62 12.47 8.29
C TYR A 128 2.45 13.38 9.20
N LEU A 129 2.62 14.63 8.78
CA LEU A 129 3.07 15.75 9.63
C LEU A 129 1.85 16.52 10.11
N LEU A 130 1.81 16.80 11.42
CA LEU A 130 0.77 17.62 12.04
C LEU A 130 1.32 19.01 12.39
N PHE A 131 0.85 20.03 11.67
CA PHE A 131 1.04 21.44 12.03
C PHE A 131 -0.23 21.99 12.67
N GLU A 132 -0.18 23.25 13.12
CA GLU A 132 -1.32 23.90 13.77
C GLU A 132 -2.43 24.26 12.76
N ASP A 133 -2.05 24.56 11.52
CA ASP A 133 -2.92 25.08 10.46
C ASP A 133 -3.11 24.09 9.29
N ARG A 134 -2.21 23.12 9.14
CA ARG A 134 -2.21 22.16 8.02
C ARG A 134 -1.71 20.77 8.41
N ILE A 135 -2.05 19.79 7.58
CA ILE A 135 -1.54 18.42 7.67
C ILE A 135 -0.87 18.05 6.36
N ILE A 136 0.27 17.37 6.42
CA ILE A 136 0.91 16.77 5.24
C ILE A 136 0.81 15.27 5.37
N LEU A 137 -0.06 14.65 4.58
CA LEU A 137 -0.25 13.21 4.47
C LEU A 137 0.69 12.64 3.41
N PHE A 138 1.34 11.51 3.71
CA PHE A 138 2.15 10.78 2.75
C PHE A 138 1.94 9.27 2.82
N ASP A 139 2.16 8.59 1.70
CA ASP A 139 2.07 7.14 1.58
C ASP A 139 3.15 6.60 0.63
N TYR A 140 3.77 5.48 1.00
CA TYR A 140 4.85 4.81 0.28
C TYR A 140 4.28 3.74 -0.66
N LYS A 141 4.60 3.82 -1.95
CA LYS A 141 4.18 2.80 -2.93
C LYS A 141 5.37 2.11 -3.58
N THR A 142 5.41 0.79 -3.45
CA THR A 142 6.41 -0.07 -4.08
C THR A 142 5.90 -0.77 -5.33
N ASP A 143 4.65 -0.52 -5.73
CA ASP A 143 4.07 -1.02 -6.96
C ASP A 143 4.95 -0.65 -8.16
N LYS A 144 5.10 -1.57 -9.11
CA LYS A 144 5.70 -1.25 -10.40
C LYS A 144 4.69 -0.48 -11.24
N TYR A 145 5.13 0.57 -11.91
CA TYR A 145 4.33 1.42 -12.77
C TYR A 145 5.17 1.90 -13.96
N LYS A 146 4.52 2.31 -15.05
CA LYS A 146 5.20 2.97 -16.17
C LYS A 146 5.15 4.49 -16.03
N ASP A 147 4.00 5.00 -15.64
CA ASP A 147 3.74 6.43 -15.43
C ASP A 147 3.14 6.65 -14.04
N SER A 148 3.62 7.69 -13.33
CA SER A 148 3.14 8.03 -11.99
C SER A 148 1.63 8.28 -11.93
N SER A 149 1.04 8.79 -13.01
CA SER A 149 -0.40 9.05 -13.13
C SER A 149 -1.26 7.81 -12.91
N GLU A 150 -0.76 6.61 -13.24
CA GLU A 150 -1.43 5.34 -12.98
C GLU A 150 -1.63 5.12 -11.47
N LEU A 151 -0.58 5.39 -10.67
CA LEU A 151 -0.63 5.21 -9.23
C LEU A 151 -1.41 6.34 -8.55
N ILE A 152 -1.30 7.57 -9.04
CA ILE A 152 -2.11 8.69 -8.55
C ILE A 152 -3.59 8.35 -8.70
N ALA A 153 -4.03 7.97 -9.91
CA ALA A 153 -5.43 7.64 -10.17
C ALA A 153 -5.91 6.47 -9.31
N ARG A 154 -5.07 5.46 -9.13
CA ARG A 154 -5.39 4.27 -8.33
C ARG A 154 -5.53 4.57 -6.84
N TYR A 155 -4.67 5.41 -6.28
CA TYR A 155 -4.60 5.65 -4.83
C TYR A 155 -5.28 6.94 -4.38
N ARG A 156 -5.78 7.78 -5.30
CA ARG A 156 -6.49 9.03 -4.99
C ARG A 156 -7.62 8.84 -3.98
N SER A 157 -8.52 7.89 -4.25
CA SER A 157 -9.68 7.64 -3.38
C SER A 157 -9.27 7.19 -1.98
N GLN A 158 -8.17 6.43 -1.85
CA GLN A 158 -7.61 6.04 -0.56
C GLN A 158 -7.05 7.24 0.20
N LEU A 159 -6.26 8.08 -0.47
CA LEU A 159 -5.72 9.30 0.13
C LEU A 159 -6.81 10.28 0.54
N ASP A 160 -7.90 10.37 -0.22
CA ASP A 160 -9.06 11.21 0.14
C ASP A 160 -9.75 10.70 1.41
N LEU A 161 -9.88 9.38 1.58
CA LEU A 161 -10.41 8.80 2.82
C LEU A 161 -9.49 9.08 4.01
N TYR A 162 -8.19 9.01 3.81
CA TYR A 162 -7.19 9.31 4.83
C TYR A 162 -7.22 10.78 5.23
N ALA A 163 -7.25 11.69 4.25
CA ALA A 163 -7.40 13.12 4.47
C ALA A 163 -8.70 13.43 5.22
N GLN A 164 -9.82 12.83 4.84
CA GLN A 164 -11.09 13.00 5.57
C GLN A 164 -11.00 12.55 7.03
N ALA A 165 -10.36 11.39 7.29
CA ALA A 165 -10.18 10.89 8.64
C ALA A 165 -9.32 11.83 9.50
N LEU A 166 -8.19 12.31 8.95
CA LEU A 166 -7.32 13.26 9.62
C LEU A 166 -8.00 14.60 9.86
N SER A 167 -8.71 15.12 8.86
CA SER A 167 -9.42 16.39 8.95
C SER A 167 -10.45 16.38 10.08
N ARG A 168 -11.24 15.31 10.17
CA ARG A 168 -12.22 15.14 11.25
C ARG A 168 -11.57 14.98 12.62
N SER A 169 -10.44 14.29 12.69
CA SER A 169 -9.74 14.01 13.96
C SER A 169 -9.07 15.25 14.54
N TYR A 170 -8.53 16.11 13.69
CA TYR A 170 -7.76 17.29 14.11
C TYR A 170 -8.51 18.62 13.93
N GLY A 171 -9.64 18.63 13.24
CA GLY A 171 -10.37 19.87 12.92
C GLY A 171 -9.64 20.75 11.90
N ILE A 172 -8.68 20.20 11.16
CA ILE A 172 -7.87 20.91 10.16
C ILE A 172 -8.37 20.56 8.76
N SER A 173 -8.73 21.55 7.94
CA SER A 173 -9.22 21.34 6.58
C SER A 173 -8.12 21.36 5.52
N GLN A 174 -6.98 21.99 5.81
CA GLN A 174 -5.86 22.08 4.87
C GLN A 174 -5.00 20.80 4.96
N ILE A 175 -5.12 19.93 3.95
CA ILE A 175 -4.38 18.68 3.88
C ILE A 175 -3.68 18.56 2.53
N GLU A 176 -2.36 18.53 2.57
CA GLU A 176 -1.52 18.22 1.40
C GLU A 176 -1.29 16.70 1.36
N LYS A 177 -1.41 16.09 0.17
CA LYS A 177 -1.31 14.63 0.00
C LYS A 177 -0.13 14.31 -0.91
N TYR A 178 0.70 13.37 -0.51
CA TYR A 178 1.87 12.94 -1.27
C TYR A 178 1.93 11.42 -1.44
N LEU A 179 2.35 10.99 -2.63
CA LEU A 179 2.75 9.61 -2.90
C LEU A 179 4.27 9.55 -3.11
N ILE A 180 4.89 8.61 -2.42
CA ILE A 180 6.34 8.35 -2.49
C ILE A 180 6.53 7.05 -3.25
N LEU A 181 6.87 7.17 -4.53
CA LEU A 181 6.91 6.06 -5.47
C LEU A 181 8.31 5.46 -5.54
N LEU A 182 8.45 4.22 -5.06
CA LEU A 182 9.72 3.49 -4.95
C LEU A 182 9.85 2.36 -5.99
N GLY A 183 8.73 1.96 -6.62
CA GLY A 183 8.69 0.84 -7.57
C GLY A 183 9.12 1.18 -9.01
N GLY A 184 9.32 2.45 -9.35
CA GLY A 184 9.86 2.90 -10.64
C GLY A 184 11.39 2.74 -10.73
N GLU A 185 12.01 3.12 -11.85
CA GLU A 185 13.50 3.10 -11.95
C GLU A 185 14.15 4.10 -11.00
N LYS A 186 13.58 5.30 -10.91
CA LYS A 186 13.98 6.37 -10.00
C LYS A 186 12.89 6.58 -8.95
N LEU A 187 13.29 7.10 -7.79
CA LEU A 187 12.37 7.63 -6.80
C LEU A 187 11.58 8.79 -7.42
N GLN A 188 10.28 8.85 -7.12
CA GLN A 188 9.44 10.02 -7.41
C GLN A 188 8.61 10.37 -6.17
N VAL A 189 8.52 11.66 -5.86
CA VAL A 189 7.61 12.20 -4.85
C VAL A 189 6.59 13.04 -5.59
N VAL A 190 5.32 12.67 -5.48
CA VAL A 190 4.25 13.27 -6.27
C VAL A 190 3.18 13.81 -5.35
N GLN A 191 2.86 15.09 -5.51
CA GLN A 191 1.72 15.71 -4.84
C GLN A 191 0.41 15.31 -5.55
N VAL A 192 -0.61 14.99 -4.77
CA VAL A 192 -1.92 14.55 -5.27
C VAL A 192 -2.99 15.54 -4.86
N ASP A 193 -3.75 16.02 -5.85
CA ASP A 193 -4.89 16.93 -5.66
C ASP A 193 -6.16 16.22 -5.16
#